data_AF-A0A443Q5X8-F1
#
_entry.id   AF-A0A443Q5X8-F1
#
_cell.length_a   1.000
_cell.length_b   1.000
_cell.length_c   1.000
_cell.angle_alpha   90.00
_cell.angle_beta   90.00
_cell.angle_gamma   90.00
#
_symmetry.space_group_name_H-M   'P 1'
#
loop_
_entity.id
_entity.type
_entity.pdbx_description
1 polymer ?
#
loop_
_entity_poly.entity_id
_entity_poly.type
_entity_poly.pdbx_seq_one_letter_code
_entity_poly.pdbx_strand_id
1 'polypeptide(L)'
;MGDEKFNFENPFVQDDEEVEVASVAYKYRKFDLGDGVVLVVRYEHDAVTVGPNGETQFMNIKALNEWDPRYSGGIDWRQKLDVQRGAVLANELKNNSCKLAKWTVSALLAGSDQLKFGYVSRVHFSDTTKHAILGTQQFKPKEFADQINLNMDNAWGILRYIIDTCMK
;
A
#
# COMPACT_ATOMS: atom_id res chain seq x y z
N MET A 1 -13.02 -16.88 -21.10
CA MET A 1 -13.38 -15.48 -21.46
C MET A 1 -12.27 -14.63 -20.86
N GLY A 2 -11.33 -14.20 -21.69
CA GLY A 2 -10.25 -13.33 -21.23
C GLY A 2 -10.82 -11.94 -21.13
N ASP A 3 -11.15 -11.51 -19.92
CA ASP A 3 -11.58 -10.14 -19.68
C ASP A 3 -10.48 -9.20 -20.17
N GLU A 4 -10.89 -8.19 -20.92
CA GLU A 4 -10.02 -7.17 -21.49
C GLU A 4 -9.19 -6.56 -20.35
N LYS A 5 -7.86 -6.73 -20.38
CA LYS A 5 -6.99 -6.22 -19.32
C LYS A 5 -7.13 -4.70 -19.28
N PHE A 6 -7.46 -4.16 -18.12
CA PHE A 6 -7.43 -2.72 -17.89
C PHE A 6 -5.97 -2.25 -18.03
N ASN A 7 -5.61 -1.74 -19.21
CA ASN A 7 -4.21 -1.54 -19.58
C ASN A 7 -3.85 -0.05 -19.61
N PHE A 8 -2.74 0.27 -18.96
CA PHE A 8 -2.05 1.54 -19.12
C PHE A 8 -0.72 1.23 -19.80
N GLU A 9 -0.30 2.06 -20.76
CA GLU A 9 1.03 1.94 -21.35
C GLU A 9 2.08 2.06 -20.24
N ASN A 10 2.99 1.08 -20.19
CA ASN A 10 4.09 1.08 -19.25
C ASN A 10 5.29 1.77 -19.90
N PRO A 11 5.69 2.98 -19.46
CA PRO A 11 6.75 3.75 -20.11
C PRO A 11 8.16 3.18 -19.85
N PHE A 12 8.26 2.07 -19.11
CA PHE A 12 9.53 1.41 -18.77
C PHE A 12 9.78 0.13 -19.55
N VAL A 13 8.89 -0.24 -20.47
CA VAL A 13 9.03 -1.41 -21.34
C VAL A 13 9.17 -0.92 -22.78
N GLN A 14 10.13 -1.45 -23.52
CA GLN A 14 10.26 -1.22 -24.95
C GLN A 14 9.55 -2.35 -25.72
N ASP A 15 8.96 -2.02 -26.87
CA ASP A 15 8.11 -2.96 -27.64
C ASP A 15 8.83 -4.26 -28.08
N ASP A 16 10.16 -4.25 -28.13
CA ASP A 16 11.00 -5.38 -28.59
C ASP A 16 11.49 -6.30 -27.46
N GLU A 17 11.12 -6.04 -26.21
CA GLU A 17 11.54 -6.82 -25.05
C GLU A 17 10.40 -7.76 -24.58
N GLU A 18 10.56 -9.07 -24.76
CA GLU A 18 9.73 -10.09 -24.07
C GLU A 18 10.08 -10.12 -22.57
N VAL A 19 9.72 -9.04 -21.86
CA VAL A 19 9.95 -8.91 -20.43
C VAL A 19 8.64 -9.19 -19.69
N GLU A 20 8.68 -10.18 -18.79
CA GLU A 20 7.61 -10.40 -17.83
C GLU A 20 7.55 -9.23 -16.84
N VAL A 21 6.68 -8.28 -17.11
CA VAL A 21 6.43 -7.15 -16.19
C VAL A 21 5.38 -7.48 -15.15
N ALA A 22 5.60 -6.97 -13.94
CA ALA A 22 4.59 -6.98 -12.90
C ALA A 22 3.36 -6.16 -13.33
N SER A 23 2.19 -6.53 -12.82
CA SER A 23 1.00 -5.69 -12.91
C SER A 23 1.23 -4.39 -12.16
N VAL A 24 1.37 -3.29 -12.89
CA VAL A 24 1.51 -1.95 -12.34
C VAL A 24 0.95 -0.93 -13.32
N ALA A 25 0.24 0.06 -12.79
CA ALA A 25 -0.25 1.20 -13.55
C ALA A 25 0.35 2.49 -12.99
N TYR A 26 0.95 3.31 -13.85
CA TYR A 26 1.51 4.60 -13.46
C TYR A 26 0.53 5.74 -13.71
N LYS A 27 0.29 6.57 -12.69
CA LYS A 27 -0.58 7.74 -12.78
C LYS A 27 0.18 8.98 -12.34
N TYR A 28 0.21 10.00 -13.18
CA TYR A 28 0.86 11.28 -12.86
C TYR A 28 -0.22 12.27 -12.42
N ARG A 29 -0.11 12.79 -11.19
CA ARG A 29 -1.03 13.84 -10.72
C ARG A 29 -0.24 15.09 -10.34
N LYS A 30 -0.90 16.22 -10.54
CA LYS A 30 -0.40 17.55 -10.24
C LYS A 30 -1.14 18.11 -9.03
N PHE A 31 -0.40 18.66 -8.08
CA PHE A 31 -0.91 19.31 -6.88
C PHE A 31 -0.39 20.74 -6.85
N ASP A 32 -1.30 21.69 -6.64
CA ASP A 32 -0.95 23.06 -6.33
C ASP A 32 -0.71 23.16 -4.83
N LEU A 33 0.51 23.54 -4.42
CA LEU A 33 0.89 23.70 -3.03
C LEU A 33 0.85 25.17 -2.57
N GLY A 34 0.38 26.10 -3.42
CA GLY A 34 0.37 27.54 -3.16
C GLY A 34 1.70 28.22 -3.48
N ASP A 35 1.73 29.56 -3.46
CA ASP A 35 2.92 30.40 -3.70
C ASP A 35 3.71 30.04 -4.98
N GLY A 36 3.02 29.59 -6.02
CA GLY A 36 3.65 29.19 -7.28
C GLY A 36 4.37 27.84 -7.25
N VAL A 37 4.30 27.09 -6.13
CA VAL A 37 4.86 25.75 -6.01
C VAL A 37 3.87 24.73 -6.56
N VAL A 38 4.27 24.04 -7.63
CA VAL A 38 3.50 22.97 -8.26
C VAL A 38 4.25 21.66 -8.11
N LEU A 39 3.62 20.69 -7.44
CA LEU A 39 4.15 19.35 -7.26
C LEU A 39 3.54 18.41 -8.31
N VAL A 40 4.39 17.71 -9.06
CA VAL A 40 3.99 16.59 -9.92
C VAL A 40 4.55 15.32 -9.31
N VAL A 41 3.69 14.32 -9.14
CA VAL A 41 4.09 13.04 -8.54
C VAL A 41 3.59 11.90 -9.40
N ARG A 42 4.45 10.91 -9.59
CA ARG A 42 4.11 9.61 -10.18
C ARG A 42 3.61 8.68 -9.07
N TYR A 43 2.44 8.10 -9.29
CA TYR A 43 1.81 7.13 -8.40
C TYR A 43 1.64 5.80 -9.11
N GLU A 44 1.35 4.77 -8.31
CA GLU A 44 1.24 3.40 -8.76
C GLU A 44 -0.06 2.78 -8.24
N HIS A 45 -0.79 2.06 -9.10
CA HIS A 45 -1.82 1.11 -8.71
C HIS A 45 -1.31 -0.31 -9.03
N ASP A 46 -1.57 -1.25 -8.12
CA ASP A 46 -1.05 -2.62 -8.23
C ASP A 46 -2.05 -3.54 -8.97
N ALA A 47 -3.36 -3.27 -8.84
CA ALA A 47 -4.41 -4.05 -9.49
C ALA A 47 -5.72 -3.26 -9.65
N VAL A 48 -6.67 -3.86 -10.39
CA VAL A 48 -8.06 -3.43 -10.52
C VAL A 48 -9.01 -4.53 -10.05
N THR A 49 -10.18 -4.16 -9.56
CA THR A 49 -11.29 -5.08 -9.31
C THR A 49 -12.59 -4.44 -9.76
N VAL A 50 -13.62 -5.26 -9.98
CA VAL A 50 -14.98 -4.79 -10.19
C VAL A 50 -15.65 -4.61 -8.83
N GLY A 51 -16.18 -3.41 -8.60
CA GLY A 51 -16.95 -3.07 -7.41
C GLY A 51 -18.39 -3.62 -7.46
N PRO A 52 -19.16 -3.47 -6.36
CA PRO A 52 -20.49 -4.06 -6.25
C PRO A 52 -21.49 -3.59 -7.32
N ASN A 53 -21.31 -2.39 -7.87
CA ASN A 53 -22.19 -1.82 -8.89
C ASN A 53 -21.61 -1.95 -10.31
N GLY A 54 -20.57 -2.77 -10.50
CA GLY A 54 -19.89 -2.92 -11.78
C GLY A 54 -18.83 -1.85 -12.07
N GLU A 55 -18.56 -0.94 -11.13
CA GLU A 55 -17.55 0.10 -11.32
C GLU A 55 -16.13 -0.47 -11.21
N THR A 56 -15.18 0.09 -11.96
CA THR A 56 -13.76 -0.27 -11.79
C THR A 56 -13.20 0.39 -10.53
N GLN A 57 -12.64 -0.41 -9.63
CA GLN A 57 -11.95 0.05 -8.43
C GLN A 57 -10.45 -0.24 -8.54
N PHE A 58 -9.63 0.78 -8.29
CA PHE A 58 -8.18 0.66 -8.25
C PHE A 58 -7.72 0.29 -6.85
N MET A 59 -6.68 -0.55 -6.77
CA MET A 59 -6.14 -0.96 -5.48
C MET A 59 -4.63 -0.92 -5.41
N ASN A 60 -4.14 -0.64 -4.20
CA ASN A 60 -2.78 -0.95 -3.81
C ASN A 60 -2.74 -2.23 -2.98
N ILE A 61 -1.80 -3.11 -3.31
CA ILE A 61 -1.60 -4.39 -2.65
C ILE A 61 -0.24 -4.36 -1.95
N LYS A 62 -0.23 -4.61 -0.65
CA LYS A 62 1.00 -4.68 0.17
C LYS A 62 0.95 -5.92 1.06
N ALA A 63 2.12 -6.40 1.49
CA ALA A 63 2.22 -7.62 2.30
C ALA A 63 2.83 -7.29 3.66
N LEU A 64 2.08 -7.60 4.73
CA LEU A 64 2.60 -7.70 6.08
C LEU A 64 3.26 -9.07 6.26
N ASN A 65 4.38 -9.10 6.98
CA ASN A 65 5.18 -10.30 7.13
C ASN A 65 5.45 -10.63 8.61
N GLU A 66 5.18 -11.88 9.00
CA GLU A 66 5.52 -12.46 10.29
C GLU A 66 6.76 -13.36 10.13
N TRP A 67 7.74 -13.19 11.03
CA TRP A 67 8.96 -13.98 11.03
C TRP A 67 8.99 -14.97 12.20
N ASP A 68 9.22 -14.49 13.43
CA ASP A 68 9.14 -15.30 14.65
C ASP A 68 8.20 -14.60 15.66
N PRO A 69 6.99 -15.14 15.88
CA PRO A 69 5.98 -14.50 16.72
C PRO A 69 6.43 -14.30 18.16
N ARG A 70 7.40 -15.09 18.65
CA ARG A 70 7.93 -14.98 20.02
C ARG A 70 8.65 -13.65 20.25
N TYR A 71 9.20 -13.08 19.19
CA TYR A 71 9.98 -11.84 19.24
C TYR A 71 9.28 -10.69 18.50
N SER A 72 8.31 -10.95 17.63
CA SER A 72 7.53 -9.94 16.90
C SER A 72 6.23 -9.53 17.61
N GLY A 73 6.28 -9.38 18.94
CA GLY A 73 5.15 -8.91 19.75
C GLY A 73 4.30 -10.00 20.42
N GLY A 74 4.69 -11.27 20.32
CA GLY A 74 4.06 -12.37 21.06
C GLY A 74 2.71 -12.84 20.51
N ILE A 75 2.31 -12.37 19.33
CA ILE A 75 1.04 -12.73 18.69
C ILE A 75 1.31 -13.67 17.52
N ASP A 76 0.93 -14.94 17.66
CA ASP A 76 0.96 -15.92 16.57
C ASP A 76 -0.21 -15.71 15.61
N TRP A 77 0.08 -15.27 14.40
CA TRP A 77 -0.92 -14.94 13.39
C TRP A 77 -1.79 -16.14 13.00
N ARG A 78 -1.24 -17.37 13.00
CA ARG A 78 -2.00 -18.58 12.63
C ARG A 78 -3.15 -18.84 13.59
N GLN A 79 -2.99 -18.47 14.85
CA GLN A 79 -4.01 -18.64 15.87
C GLN A 79 -4.92 -17.42 16.00
N LYS A 80 -4.42 -16.24 15.65
CA LYS A 80 -5.05 -14.96 16.03
C LYS A 80 -5.67 -14.19 14.87
N LEU A 81 -5.34 -14.47 13.61
CA LEU A 81 -5.90 -13.72 12.47
C LEU A 81 -7.41 -13.89 12.31
N ASP A 82 -7.95 -15.07 12.64
CA ASP A 82 -9.39 -15.34 12.51
C ASP A 82 -10.18 -14.84 13.72
N VAL A 83 -9.62 -14.98 14.92
CA VAL A 83 -10.32 -14.65 16.18
C VAL A 83 -10.08 -13.22 16.65
N GLN A 84 -8.88 -12.69 16.42
CA GLN A 84 -8.39 -11.43 17.00
C GLN A 84 -7.65 -10.56 15.96
N ARG A 85 -8.23 -10.43 14.77
CA ARG A 85 -7.63 -9.66 13.65
C ARG A 85 -7.23 -8.23 14.03
N GLY A 86 -8.06 -7.55 14.83
CA GLY A 86 -7.75 -6.20 15.31
C GLY A 86 -6.50 -6.14 16.19
N ALA A 87 -6.25 -7.18 17.01
CA ALA A 87 -5.05 -7.25 17.85
C ALA A 87 -3.79 -7.48 17.02
N VAL A 88 -3.87 -8.34 15.99
CA VAL A 88 -2.77 -8.55 15.03
C VAL A 88 -2.42 -7.23 14.35
N LEU A 89 -3.42 -6.52 13.81
CA LEU A 89 -3.22 -5.24 13.15
C LEU A 89 -2.66 -4.17 14.10
N ALA A 90 -3.16 -4.08 15.34
CA ALA A 90 -2.66 -3.13 16.33
C ALA A 90 -1.19 -3.39 16.70
N ASN A 91 -0.79 -4.66 16.83
CA ASN A 91 0.62 -5.02 17.03
C ASN A 91 1.48 -4.62 15.83
N GLU A 92 1.00 -4.84 14.61
CA GLU A 92 1.69 -4.40 13.41
C GLU A 92 1.79 -2.87 13.31
N LEU A 93 0.75 -2.14 13.70
CA LEU A 93 0.78 -0.67 13.75
C LEU A 93 1.84 -0.16 14.72
N LYS A 94 1.98 -0.80 15.87
CA LYS A 94 3.02 -0.44 16.84
C LYS A 94 4.43 -0.73 16.32
N ASN A 95 4.64 -1.91 15.72
CA ASN A 95 5.97 -2.38 15.32
C ASN A 95 6.42 -1.86 13.96
N ASN A 96 5.48 -1.49 13.08
CA ASN A 96 5.71 -1.13 11.69
C ASN A 96 5.03 0.19 11.28
N SER A 97 4.84 1.12 12.22
CA SER A 97 4.11 2.38 12.02
C SER A 97 4.53 3.16 10.76
N CYS A 98 5.84 3.39 10.58
CA CYS A 98 6.36 4.12 9.42
C CYS A 98 6.12 3.36 8.09
N LYS A 99 6.21 2.03 8.09
CA LYS A 99 5.95 1.19 6.90
C LYS A 99 4.50 1.33 6.47
N LEU A 100 3.59 1.18 7.42
CA LEU A 100 2.14 1.30 7.20
C LEU A 100 1.76 2.72 6.79
N ALA A 101 2.28 3.75 7.46
CA ALA A 101 2.05 5.14 7.09
C ALA A 101 2.46 5.45 5.64
N LYS A 102 3.65 5.02 5.21
CA LYS A 102 4.12 5.22 3.82
C LYS A 102 3.21 4.55 2.80
N TRP A 103 2.77 3.32 3.07
CA TRP A 103 1.83 2.63 2.19
C TRP A 103 0.49 3.35 2.09
N THR A 104 -0.03 3.84 3.22
CA THR A 104 -1.28 4.60 3.26
C THR A 104 -1.17 5.93 2.51
N VAL A 105 -0.11 6.71 2.73
CA VAL A 105 0.15 7.95 1.98
C VAL A 105 0.22 7.65 0.48
N SER A 106 0.95 6.62 0.07
CA SER A 106 1.03 6.22 -1.34
C SER A 106 -0.34 5.93 -1.94
N ALA A 107 -1.19 5.19 -1.22
CA ALA A 107 -2.54 4.85 -1.70
C ALA A 107 -3.48 6.06 -1.74
N LEU A 108 -3.41 6.95 -0.74
CA LEU A 108 -4.16 8.20 -0.69
C LEU A 108 -3.80 9.11 -1.86
N LEU A 109 -2.51 9.29 -2.11
CA LEU A 109 -2.03 10.16 -3.16
C LEU A 109 -2.26 9.57 -4.56
N ALA A 110 -2.19 8.25 -4.73
CA ALA A 110 -2.62 7.57 -5.95
C ALA A 110 -4.12 7.77 -6.23
N GLY A 111 -4.93 7.96 -5.16
CA GLY A 111 -6.38 7.96 -5.23
C GLY A 111 -6.93 6.55 -5.44
N SER A 112 -6.29 5.55 -4.81
CA SER A 112 -6.77 4.18 -4.83
C SER A 112 -8.06 4.04 -4.04
N ASP A 113 -9.00 3.25 -4.55
CA ASP A 113 -10.26 2.96 -3.86
C ASP A 113 -10.03 2.02 -2.68
N GLN A 114 -9.06 1.12 -2.82
CA GLN A 114 -8.78 0.06 -1.85
C GLN A 114 -7.28 -0.05 -1.54
N LEU A 115 -6.96 -0.29 -0.28
CA LEU A 115 -5.66 -0.73 0.20
C LEU A 115 -5.83 -2.14 0.75
N LYS A 116 -5.16 -3.11 0.14
CA LYS A 116 -5.25 -4.53 0.47
C LYS A 116 -3.95 -5.02 1.09
N PHE A 117 -4.05 -5.64 2.25
CA PHE A 117 -2.94 -6.29 2.94
C PHE A 117 -3.04 -7.80 2.83
N GLY A 118 -1.95 -8.44 2.44
CA GLY A 118 -1.73 -9.87 2.65
C GLY A 118 -0.97 -10.11 3.95
N TYR A 119 -1.39 -11.09 4.73
CA TYR A 119 -0.67 -11.56 5.91
C TYR A 119 0.14 -12.78 5.54
N VAL A 120 1.47 -12.61 5.44
CA VAL A 120 2.41 -13.64 5.02
C VAL A 120 3.25 -14.05 6.21
N SER A 121 3.31 -15.34 6.52
CA SER A 121 4.14 -15.86 7.62
C SER A 121 5.12 -16.90 7.10
N ARG A 122 6.31 -17.00 7.70
CA ARG A 122 7.24 -18.10 7.42
C ARG A 122 6.58 -19.43 7.76
N VAL A 123 6.83 -20.48 6.97
CA VAL A 123 6.32 -21.83 7.28
C VAL A 123 6.96 -22.34 8.57
N HIS A 124 8.27 -22.13 8.71
CA HIS A 124 9.03 -22.39 9.93
C HIS A 124 9.83 -21.14 10.29
N PHE A 125 9.82 -20.70 11.55
CA PHE A 125 10.41 -19.40 11.97
C PHE A 125 11.90 -19.26 11.61
N SER A 126 12.64 -20.38 11.61
CA SER A 126 14.07 -20.41 11.28
C SER A 126 14.38 -20.47 9.78
N ASP A 127 13.40 -20.79 8.94
CA ASP A 127 13.58 -20.91 7.48
C ASP A 127 13.00 -19.68 6.79
N THR A 128 13.87 -18.89 6.15
CA THR A 128 13.48 -17.66 5.45
C THR A 128 13.12 -17.90 3.98
N THR A 129 13.14 -19.14 3.50
CA THR A 129 12.90 -19.46 2.09
C THR A 129 11.45 -19.81 1.79
N LYS A 130 10.70 -20.29 2.81
CA LYS A 130 9.33 -20.77 2.65
C LYS A 130 8.34 -19.92 3.42
N HIS A 131 7.32 -19.44 2.72
CA HIS A 131 6.28 -18.57 3.27
C HIS A 131 4.89 -19.09 2.92
N ALA A 132 3.91 -18.79 3.77
CA ALA A 132 2.50 -19.10 3.57
C ALA A 132 1.66 -17.83 3.72
N ILE A 133 0.66 -17.67 2.85
CA ILE A 133 -0.35 -16.61 2.96
C ILE A 133 -1.42 -17.11 3.93
N LEU A 134 -1.59 -16.42 5.05
CA LEU A 134 -2.56 -16.78 6.08
C LEU A 134 -3.93 -16.12 5.85
N GLY A 135 -3.95 -14.98 5.16
CA GLY A 135 -5.18 -14.28 4.83
C GLY A 135 -4.94 -12.92 4.22
N THR A 136 -6.03 -12.25 3.86
CA THR A 136 -5.99 -10.88 3.34
C THR A 136 -7.00 -10.00 4.05
N GLN A 137 -6.72 -8.71 4.14
CA GLN A 137 -7.62 -7.71 4.65
C GLN A 137 -7.64 -6.50 3.72
N GLN A 138 -8.78 -5.83 3.63
CA GLN A 138 -9.02 -4.73 2.73
C GLN A 138 -9.54 -3.53 3.52
N PHE A 139 -9.07 -2.35 3.15
CA PHE A 139 -9.44 -1.08 3.75
C PHE A 139 -9.63 -0.02 2.67
N LYS A 140 -10.49 0.96 2.93
CA LYS A 140 -10.41 2.23 2.18
C LYS A 140 -9.21 3.03 2.71
N PRO A 141 -8.36 3.61 1.86
CA PRO A 141 -7.16 4.31 2.33
C PRO A 141 -7.45 5.45 3.32
N LYS A 142 -8.55 6.19 3.14
CA LYS A 142 -8.95 7.27 4.04
C LYS A 142 -9.33 6.75 5.43
N GLU A 143 -10.17 5.72 5.49
CA GLU A 143 -10.57 5.09 6.76
C GLU A 143 -9.36 4.49 7.49
N PHE A 144 -8.41 3.91 6.74
CA PHE A 144 -7.18 3.38 7.33
C PHE A 144 -6.25 4.50 7.82
N ALA A 145 -6.15 5.63 7.11
CA ALA A 145 -5.37 6.79 7.57
C ALA A 145 -5.87 7.29 8.93
N ASP A 146 -7.19 7.38 9.10
CA ASP A 146 -7.81 7.76 10.38
C ASP A 146 -7.48 6.72 11.48
N GLN A 147 -7.53 5.42 11.18
CA GLN A 147 -7.20 4.35 12.14
C GLN A 147 -5.74 4.42 12.63
N ILE A 148 -4.81 4.86 11.78
CA ILE A 148 -3.39 4.94 12.11
C ILE A 148 -2.96 6.33 12.60
N ASN A 149 -3.92 7.25 12.78
CA ASN A 149 -3.69 8.64 13.15
C ASN A 149 -2.75 9.38 12.18
N LEU A 150 -2.88 9.11 10.88
CA LEU A 150 -2.12 9.77 9.82
C LEU A 150 -2.89 11.01 9.33
N ASN A 151 -2.37 12.20 9.66
CA ASN A 151 -2.93 13.46 9.21
C ASN A 151 -2.22 13.95 7.92
N MET A 152 -2.98 14.03 6.82
CA MET A 152 -2.44 14.51 5.54
C MET A 152 -2.10 16.00 5.53
N ASP A 153 -2.79 16.84 6.30
CA ASP A 153 -2.45 18.27 6.39
C ASP A 153 -1.08 18.44 7.04
N ASN A 154 -0.79 17.63 8.07
CA ASN A 154 0.53 17.58 8.67
C ASN A 154 1.60 17.07 7.68
N ALA A 155 1.29 16.01 6.92
CA ALA A 155 2.20 15.48 5.91
C ALA A 155 2.52 16.52 4.82
N TRP A 156 1.51 17.23 4.31
CA TRP A 156 1.68 18.33 3.36
C TRP A 156 2.47 19.49 3.95
N GLY A 157 2.21 19.86 5.21
CA GLY A 157 2.96 20.91 5.89
C GLY A 157 4.45 20.59 6.04
N ILE A 158 4.79 19.36 6.41
CA ILE A 158 6.19 18.90 6.50
C ILE A 158 6.85 18.95 5.12
N LEU A 159 6.17 18.46 4.08
CA LEU A 159 6.70 18.51 2.71
C LEU A 159 6.93 19.95 2.25
N ARG A 160 5.97 20.84 2.52
CA ARG A 160 6.06 22.25 2.15
C ARG A 160 7.24 22.94 2.81
N TYR A 161 7.46 22.71 4.10
CA TYR A 161 8.61 23.25 4.82
C TYR A 161 9.95 22.84 4.18
N ILE A 162 10.07 21.59 3.75
CA ILE A 162 11.28 21.09 3.07
C ILE A 162 11.45 21.79 1.72
N ILE A 163 10.39 21.89 0.92
CA ILE A 163 10.42 22.57 -0.38
C ILE A 163 10.85 24.04 -0.22
N ASP A 164 10.24 24.77 0.70
CA ASP A 164 10.57 26.17 0.96
C ASP A 164 11.99 26.37 1.46
N THR A 165 12.57 25.36 2.12
CA THR A 165 13.97 25.38 2.57
C THR A 165 14.92 25.13 1.40
N CYS A 166 14.58 24.22 0.49
CA CYS A 166 15.41 23.88 -0.67
C CYS A 166 15.30 24.87 -1.84
N MET A 167 14.20 25.63 -1.92
CA MET A 167 13.97 26.63 -2.98
C MET A 167 14.47 28.04 -2.61
N LYS A 168 15.09 28.20 -1.44
CA LYS A 168 15.88 29.40 -1.09
C LYS A 168 17.27 29.32 -1.71
#